data_AF-M0FUE2-F1
#
_entry.id   AF-M0FUE2-F1
#
_cell.length_a   1.000
_cell.length_b   1.000
_cell.length_c   1.000
_cell.angle_alpha   90.00
_cell.angle_beta   90.00
_cell.angle_gamma   90.00
#
_symmetry.space_group_name_H-M   'P 1'
#
loop_
_entity.id
_entity.type
_entity.pdbx_description
1 polymer ?
#
loop_
_entity_poly.entity_id
_entity_poly.type
_entity_poly.pdbx_seq_one_letter_code
_entity_poly.pdbx_strand_id
1 'polypeptide(L)' 'MSQCNHCDAFVSNNFVRVFGDEDGNVYACPSCSANAGISQVSSERRASSL' A
#
# COMPACT_ATOMS: atom_id res chain seq x y z
N MET A 1 2.39 -8.47 14.76
CA MET A 1 1.58 -7.87 13.68
C MET A 1 2.25 -6.57 13.34
N SER A 2 2.61 -6.39 12.08
CA SER A 2 3.28 -5.18 11.59
C SER A 2 2.27 -4.29 10.86
N GLN A 3 2.68 -3.09 10.46
CA GLN A 3 1.86 -2.13 9.71
C GLN A 3 2.47 -1.87 8.33
N CYS A 4 1.63 -1.47 7.38
CA CYS A 4 2.09 -1.01 6.08
C CYS A 4 2.54 0.45 6.18
N ASN A 5 3.76 0.76 5.77
CA ASN A 5 4.32 2.11 5.82
C ASN A 5 3.70 3.10 4.82
N HIS A 6 2.79 2.64 3.96
CA HIS A 6 2.09 3.50 3.00
C HIS A 6 0.68 3.91 3.45
N CYS A 7 -0.03 3.05 4.20
CA CYS A 7 -1.43 3.29 4.59
C CYS A 7 -1.76 2.96 6.04
N ASP A 8 -0.75 2.58 6.84
CA ASP A 8 -0.86 2.18 8.24
C ASP A 8 -1.77 0.97 8.52
N ALA A 9 -2.25 0.29 7.49
CA ALA A 9 -3.06 -0.91 7.66
C ALA A 9 -2.25 -2.05 8.28
N PHE A 10 -2.89 -2.83 9.16
CA PHE A 10 -2.30 -4.01 9.76
C PHE A 10 -1.99 -5.08 8.71
N VAL A 11 -0.78 -5.62 8.78
CA VAL A 11 -0.32 -6.75 7.96
C VAL A 11 0.18 -7.88 8.86
N SER A 12 -0.04 -9.12 8.40
CA SER A 12 0.42 -10.30 9.13
C SER A 12 1.94 -10.44 9.04
N ASN A 13 2.57 -11.01 10.07
CA ASN A 13 4.01 -11.29 10.03
C ASN A 13 4.37 -12.25 8.87
N ASN A 14 3.45 -13.15 8.49
CA ASN A 14 3.64 -14.02 7.32
C ASN A 14 3.69 -13.23 6.01
N PHE A 15 2.92 -12.15 5.90
CA PHE A 15 2.98 -11.25 4.75
C PHE A 15 4.32 -10.51 4.70
N VAL A 16 4.75 -9.95 5.82
CA VAL A 16 6.05 -9.26 5.95
C VAL A 16 7.22 -10.15 5.55
N ARG A 17 7.19 -11.44 5.93
CA ARG A 17 8.25 -12.40 5.56
C ARG A 17 8.46 -12.59 4.06
N VAL A 18 7.43 -12.33 3.25
CA VAL A 18 7.46 -12.57 1.79
C VAL A 18 7.58 -11.27 1.00
N PHE A 19 6.91 -10.22 1.48
CA PHE A 19 6.75 -8.95 0.76
C PHE A 19 7.44 -7.77 1.45
N GLY A 20 8.07 -7.98 2.60
CA GLY A 20 8.86 -6.97 3.29
C GLY A 20 10.23 -6.79 2.65
N ASP A 21 10.86 -5.65 2.93
CA ASP A 21 12.27 -5.41 2.63
C ASP A 21 13.20 -6.11 3.64
N GLU A 22 14.50 -5.83 3.55
CA GLU A 22 15.54 -6.38 4.43
C GLU A 22 15.35 -6.00 5.91
N ASP A 23 14.69 -4.87 6.17
CA ASP A 23 14.35 -4.38 7.50
C ASP A 23 12.96 -4.86 7.97
N GLY A 24 12.22 -5.59 7.13
CA GLY A 24 10.87 -6.06 7.41
C GLY A 24 9.77 -5.01 7.21
N ASN A 25 10.03 -3.96 6.45
CA ASN A 25 9.04 -2.94 6.11
C ASN A 25 8.18 -3.35 4.92
N VAL A 26 6.88 -3.06 4.99
CA VAL A 26 5.94 -3.30 3.89
C VAL A 26 5.43 -1.96 3.35
N TYR A 27 5.76 -1.65 2.09
CA TYR A 27 5.34 -0.41 1.42
C TYR A 27 4.06 -0.57 0.58
N ALA A 28 3.62 -1.82 0.33
CA ALA A 28 2.38 -2.09 -0.37
C ALA A 28 1.70 -3.34 0.21
N CYS A 29 0.70 -3.14 1.07
CA CYS A 29 -0.15 -4.21 1.57
C CYS A 29 -1.20 -4.63 0.52
N PRO A 30 -1.95 -5.74 0.72
CA PRO A 30 -2.97 -6.20 -0.23
C PRO A 30 -4.03 -5.13 -0.59
N SER A 31 -4.40 -4.27 0.36
CA SER A 31 -5.31 -3.15 0.08
C SER A 31 -4.66 -2.06 -0.76
N CYS A 32 -3.38 -1.77 -0.54
CA CYS A 32 -2.63 -0.81 -1.36
C CYS A 32 -2.42 -1.33 -2.77
N SER A 33 -2.01 -2.60 -2.92
CA SER A 33 -1.75 -3.19 -4.23
C SER A 33 -3.03 -3.39 -5.04
N ALA A 34 -4.16 -3.71 -4.40
CA ALA A 34 -5.47 -3.67 -5.05
C ALA A 34 -5.85 -2.26 -5.54
N ASN A 35 -5.38 -1.22 -4.83
CA ASN A 35 -5.67 0.19 -5.13
C ASN A 35 -4.53 0.91 -5.87
N ALA A 36 -3.46 0.22 -6.25
CA ALA A 36 -2.24 0.85 -6.78
C ALA A 36 -2.50 1.63 -8.08
N GLY A 37 -3.45 1.18 -8.90
CA GLY A 37 -3.92 1.92 -10.08
C GLY A 37 -5.06 2.91 -9.81
N ILE A 38 -5.74 2.83 -8.66
CA ILE A 38 -6.91 3.67 -8.34
C ILE A 38 -6.45 5.04 -7.83
N SER A 39 -5.35 5.10 -7.07
CA SER A 39 -4.82 6.34 -6.52
C SER A 39 -4.43 7.35 -7.62
N GLN A 40 -3.68 6.89 -8.64
CA GLN A 40 -3.30 7.73 -9.78
C GLN A 40 -4.54 8.25 -10.52
N VAL A 41 -5.47 7.36 -10.87
CA VAL A 41 -6.70 7.72 -11.58
C VAL A 41 -7.59 8.65 -10.77
N SER A 42 -7.63 8.50 -9.44
CA SER A 42 -8.38 9.39 -8.55
C SER A 42 -7.79 10.80 -8.49
N SER A 43 -6.47 10.92 -8.53
CA SER A 43 -5.77 12.21 -8.63
C SER A 43 -5.98 12.87 -10.00
N GLU A 44 -5.85 12.10 -11.09
CA GLU A 44 -6.12 12.58 -12.45
C GLU A 44 -7.56 13.09 -12.60
N ARG A 45 -8.55 12.36 -12.07
CA ARG A 45 -9.95 12.80 -12.07
C ARG A 45 -10.18 14.08 -11.28
N ARG A 46 -9.54 14.24 -10.12
CA ARG A 46 -9.58 15.50 -9.36
C ARG A 46 -8.96 16.65 -10.15
N ALA A 47 -7.83 16.41 -10.80
CA ALA A 47 -7.13 17.43 -11.59
C ALA A 47 -7.90 17.85 -12.85
N SER A 48 -8.62 16.92 -13.48
CA SER A 48 -9.42 17.18 -14.69
C SER A 48 -10.80 17.80 -14.43
N SER A 49 -11.23 17.90 -13.16
CA SER A 49 -12.49 18.55 -12.77
C SER A 49 -12.30 20.01 -12.29
N LEU A 50 -11.07 20.54 -12.36
CA LEU A 50 -10.73 21.95 -12.17
C LEU A 50 -10.60 22.65 -13.52
#